data_AF-A0A1I8GW81-F1
#
_entry.id   AF-A0A1I8GW81-F1
#
_cell.length_a   1.000
_cell.length_b   1.000
_cell.length_c   1.000
_cell.angle_alpha   90.00
_cell.angle_beta   90.00
_cell.angle_gamma   90.00
#
_symmetry.space_group_name_H-M   'P 1'
#
loop_
_entity.id
_entity.type
_entity.pdbx_description
1 polymer ?
#
loop_
_entity_poly.entity_id
_entity_poly.type
_entity_poly.pdbx_seq_one_letter_code
_entity_poly.pdbx_strand_id
1 'polypeptide(L)'
;MSSPSPGKRRMDTDVIKLVESKHEVTILGGLNEFVVKFHGPADSPYEGGVWKVRVDLPDRYPFKSPSIGFMNRIFHPNIDEASGSVCLDVINQTWSALYDLTNIFESFLPQLLAYPNPMDPLNGAAASLYLHRPEDYRAKVREYVQLYATEAALRSLQRLPGEDSRAGGDSGASASSAAAAAGGASSTNGAHGAAAADGTAQVSTNDDDESSMSEFKMVDAMKAVAVMDVELTVEERNLLSVAYKNVIGARRASWRIVSSIEQKEESKSGSEKLDVVRTFRTQVEQELKKICDDILDVLDSHLIPSATVAESRVFYYKMKGDYLRYLAEFATGAERKEAAENSLTAYKAATDIANTQLKPTHPIRLGLALNFSVFYYEILNSADRACKLAKTAFDEAIAELDTLSEESYKDSTLIMQLLRDNLTLWTSDMQPAG
;
A
#
# COMPACT_ATOMS: atom_id res chain seq x y z
N MET A 1 12.52 35.78 9.87
CA MET A 1 12.66 34.58 9.03
C MET A 1 11.92 33.46 9.72
N SER A 2 10.80 32.99 9.14
CA SER A 2 9.99 31.93 9.76
C SER A 2 10.72 30.59 9.69
N SER A 3 10.78 29.90 10.83
CA SER A 3 11.33 28.55 10.92
C SER A 3 10.65 27.62 9.89
N PRO A 4 11.40 26.81 9.11
CA PRO A 4 10.79 25.89 8.15
C PRO A 4 9.90 24.89 8.89
N SER A 5 8.76 24.55 8.27
CA SER A 5 7.80 23.59 8.80
C SER A 5 8.47 22.22 9.06
N PRO A 6 8.00 21.45 10.06
CA PRO A 6 8.61 20.16 10.41
C PRO A 6 8.74 19.19 9.21
N GLY A 7 7.76 19.15 8.31
CA GLY A 7 7.81 18.32 7.09
C GLY A 7 8.90 18.73 6.11
N LYS A 8 9.13 20.05 5.95
CA LYS A 8 10.21 20.56 5.10
C LYS A 8 11.59 20.21 5.66
N ARG A 9 11.75 20.27 6.99
CA ARG A 9 13.00 19.84 7.65
C ARG A 9 13.30 18.35 7.45
N ARG A 10 12.26 17.49 7.46
CA ARG A 10 12.41 16.04 7.25
C ARG A 10 12.84 15.72 5.82
N MET A 11 12.17 16.32 4.83
CA MET A 11 12.54 16.18 3.42
C MET A 11 14.00 16.55 3.18
N ASP A 12 14.43 17.72 3.65
CA ASP A 12 15.80 18.19 3.46
C ASP A 12 16.80 17.21 4.08
N THR A 13 16.52 16.70 5.29
CA THR A 13 17.38 15.74 6.00
C THR A 13 17.51 14.42 5.23
N ASP A 14 16.41 13.86 4.75
CA ASP A 14 16.42 12.56 4.07
C ASP A 14 17.12 12.63 2.72
N VAL A 15 16.92 13.73 1.98
CA VAL A 15 17.57 13.93 0.68
C VAL A 15 19.08 14.15 0.87
N ILE A 16 19.49 14.91 1.88
CA ILE A 16 20.92 15.08 2.20
C ILE A 16 21.55 13.74 2.56
N LYS A 17 20.93 12.94 3.44
CA LYS A 17 21.42 11.60 3.77
C LYS A 17 21.56 10.71 2.53
N LEU A 18 20.60 10.77 1.61
CA LEU A 18 20.66 9.99 0.36
C LEU A 18 21.82 10.47 -0.53
N VAL A 19 22.05 11.78 -0.63
CA VAL A 19 23.18 12.36 -1.37
C VAL A 19 24.53 11.99 -0.72
N GLU A 20 24.59 11.90 0.60
CA GLU A 20 25.79 11.48 1.36
C GLU A 20 26.00 9.96 1.38
N SER A 21 25.06 9.19 0.85
CA SER A 21 25.15 7.72 0.79
C SER A 21 26.02 7.25 -0.37
N LYS A 22 26.10 5.92 -0.56
CA LYS A 22 26.79 5.29 -1.70
C LYS A 22 26.10 5.50 -3.05
N HIS A 23 24.90 6.07 -3.09
CA HIS A 23 24.11 6.23 -4.31
C HIS A 23 24.53 7.46 -5.11
N GLU A 24 24.60 7.34 -6.45
CA GLU A 24 24.83 8.49 -7.32
C GLU A 24 23.51 9.26 -7.50
N VAL A 25 23.38 10.42 -6.85
CA VAL A 25 22.18 11.27 -6.85
C VAL A 25 22.41 12.55 -7.67
N THR A 26 21.47 12.88 -8.56
CA THR A 26 21.44 14.12 -9.35
C THR A 26 20.16 14.90 -9.04
N ILE A 27 20.28 16.07 -8.41
CA ILE A 27 19.15 16.96 -8.14
C ILE A 27 18.73 17.67 -9.44
N LEU A 28 17.42 17.74 -9.74
CA LEU A 28 16.93 18.34 -10.99
C LEU A 28 16.56 19.82 -10.85
N GLY A 29 15.56 20.14 -10.02
CA GLY A 29 15.04 21.50 -9.83
C GLY A 29 14.88 21.93 -8.37
N GLY A 30 15.01 20.99 -7.43
CA GLY A 30 14.85 21.19 -5.99
C GLY A 30 14.99 19.87 -5.23
N LEU A 31 15.03 19.91 -3.89
CA LEU A 31 15.16 18.69 -3.06
C LEU A 31 13.95 17.76 -3.16
N ASN A 32 12.83 18.22 -3.73
CA ASN A 32 11.64 17.42 -3.97
C ASN A 32 11.72 16.59 -5.27
N GLU A 33 12.63 16.86 -6.20
CA GLU A 33 12.74 16.10 -7.45
C GLU A 33 14.20 15.82 -7.81
N PHE A 34 14.56 14.54 -7.84
CA PHE A 34 15.92 14.10 -8.10
C PHE A 34 15.96 12.75 -8.81
N VAL A 35 17.11 12.42 -9.38
CA VAL A 35 17.38 11.17 -10.09
C VAL A 35 18.48 10.41 -9.37
N VAL A 36 18.29 9.11 -9.20
CA VAL A 36 19.27 8.22 -8.59
C VAL A 36 19.66 7.14 -9.58
N LYS A 37 20.95 6.87 -9.69
CA LYS A 37 21.45 5.73 -10.45
C LYS A 37 21.26 4.45 -9.66
N PHE A 38 20.55 3.51 -10.24
CA PHE A 38 20.17 2.24 -9.62
C PHE A 38 20.74 1.07 -10.42
N HIS A 39 21.39 0.13 -9.74
CA HIS A 39 21.93 -1.08 -10.33
C HIS A 39 20.99 -2.25 -10.07
N GLY A 40 20.75 -3.06 -11.09
CA GLY A 40 19.90 -4.25 -10.99
C GLY A 40 20.41 -5.24 -9.94
N PRO A 41 19.52 -5.87 -9.15
CA PRO A 41 19.92 -6.83 -8.13
C PRO A 41 20.67 -8.02 -8.72
N ALA A 42 21.69 -8.49 -8.00
CA ALA A 42 22.33 -9.77 -8.29
C ALA A 42 21.33 -10.93 -8.17
N ASP A 43 21.60 -12.03 -8.87
CA ASP A 43 20.76 -13.24 -8.87
C ASP A 43 19.33 -13.01 -9.40
N SER A 44 19.13 -11.91 -10.13
CA SER A 44 17.85 -11.54 -10.75
C SER A 44 17.98 -11.43 -12.27
N PRO A 45 16.88 -11.50 -13.04
CA PRO A 45 16.91 -11.25 -14.48
C PRO A 45 17.39 -9.83 -14.86
N TYR A 46 17.39 -8.92 -13.88
CA TYR A 46 17.79 -7.52 -14.01
C TYR A 46 19.29 -7.30 -13.74
N GLU A 47 20.03 -8.34 -13.34
CA GLU A 47 21.45 -8.25 -13.03
C GLU A 47 22.26 -7.66 -14.20
N GLY A 48 23.22 -6.77 -13.87
CA GLY A 48 24.02 -6.04 -14.84
C GLY A 48 23.31 -4.82 -15.45
N GLY A 49 22.01 -4.64 -15.18
CA GLY A 49 21.26 -3.46 -15.57
C GLY A 49 21.60 -2.22 -14.73
N VAL A 50 21.48 -1.06 -15.35
CA VAL A 50 21.71 0.27 -14.77
C VAL A 50 20.58 1.18 -15.25
N TRP A 51 19.86 1.75 -14.29
CA TRP A 51 18.75 2.65 -14.54
C TRP A 51 18.95 4.00 -13.89
N LYS A 52 18.36 5.02 -14.50
CA LYS A 52 18.11 6.31 -13.86
C LYS A 52 16.68 6.30 -13.32
N VAL A 53 16.56 6.38 -12.01
CA VAL A 53 15.28 6.36 -11.32
C VAL A 53 14.97 7.77 -10.83
N ARG A 54 13.91 8.37 -11.38
CA ARG A 54 13.37 9.65 -10.92
C ARG A 54 12.54 9.42 -9.66
N VAL A 55 12.76 10.27 -8.67
CA VAL A 55 12.02 10.34 -7.41
C VAL A 55 11.40 11.73 -7.31
N ASP A 56 10.09 11.76 -7.07
CA ASP A 56 9.34 12.99 -6.78
C ASP A 56 8.73 12.88 -5.37
N LEU A 57 9.06 13.84 -4.51
CA LEU A 57 8.58 13.92 -3.13
C LEU A 57 7.37 14.87 -3.06
N PRO A 58 6.20 14.39 -2.64
CA PRO A 58 4.99 15.22 -2.60
C PRO A 58 5.03 16.22 -1.43
N ASP A 59 4.18 17.25 -1.48
CA ASP A 59 4.06 18.27 -0.41
C ASP A 59 3.82 17.71 1.00
N ARG A 60 3.20 16.53 1.09
CA ARG A 60 2.93 15.83 2.37
C ARG A 60 3.94 14.75 2.71
N TYR A 61 5.11 14.74 2.07
CA TYR A 61 6.22 13.87 2.46
C TYR A 61 6.62 14.11 3.93
N PRO A 62 6.89 13.07 4.73
CA PRO A 62 6.96 11.64 4.37
C PRO A 62 5.64 10.85 4.54
N PHE A 63 4.53 11.50 4.93
CA PHE A 63 3.23 10.87 5.15
C PHE A 63 2.51 10.45 3.87
N LYS A 64 2.88 11.06 2.73
CA LYS A 64 2.65 10.51 1.40
C LYS A 64 3.95 9.93 0.86
N SER A 65 3.85 8.76 0.22
CA SER A 65 4.97 8.09 -0.42
C SER A 65 5.56 8.93 -1.56
N PRO A 66 6.87 8.79 -1.83
CA PRO A 66 7.48 9.28 -3.06
C PRO A 66 6.87 8.63 -4.30
N SER A 67 6.84 9.36 -5.41
CA SER A 67 6.56 8.77 -6.72
C SER A 67 7.88 8.32 -7.36
N ILE A 68 7.92 7.08 -7.86
CA ILE A 68 9.12 6.46 -8.43
C ILE A 68 8.90 6.16 -9.91
N GLY A 69 9.86 6.54 -10.76
CA GLY A 69 9.80 6.25 -12.19
C GLY A 69 11.16 5.95 -12.81
N PHE A 70 11.21 4.91 -13.64
CA PHE A 70 12.38 4.52 -14.41
C PHE A 70 12.46 5.38 -15.69
N MET A 71 13.55 6.14 -15.86
CA MET A 71 13.71 7.06 -17.00
C MET A 71 14.13 6.34 -18.29
N ASN A 72 14.87 5.24 -18.17
CA ASN A 72 15.18 4.33 -19.27
C ASN A 72 14.34 3.06 -19.12
N ARG A 73 14.05 2.42 -20.26
CA ARG A 73 13.07 1.34 -20.35
C ARG A 73 13.41 0.16 -19.42
N ILE A 74 12.36 -0.40 -18.83
CA ILE A 74 12.39 -1.61 -18.02
C ILE A 74 11.14 -2.43 -18.32
N PHE A 75 11.29 -3.75 -18.41
CA PHE A 75 10.17 -4.67 -18.65
C PHE A 75 9.78 -5.36 -17.34
N HIS A 76 8.71 -4.91 -16.68
CA HIS A 76 8.33 -5.41 -15.35
C HIS A 76 6.81 -5.33 -15.14
N PRO A 77 6.17 -6.33 -14.49
CA PRO A 77 4.71 -6.37 -14.26
C PRO A 77 4.12 -5.12 -13.60
N ASN A 78 4.75 -4.57 -12.57
CA ASN A 78 4.25 -3.41 -11.82
C ASN A 78 4.84 -2.05 -12.24
N ILE A 79 5.45 -1.98 -13.42
CA ILE A 79 6.02 -0.73 -13.96
C ILE A 79 5.34 -0.46 -15.30
N ASP A 80 4.80 0.74 -15.46
CA ASP A 80 4.19 1.17 -16.71
C ASP A 80 5.27 1.27 -17.81
N GLU A 81 5.03 0.63 -18.95
CA GLU A 81 6.05 0.51 -20.01
C GLU A 81 6.30 1.83 -20.76
N ALA A 82 5.30 2.73 -20.79
CA ALA A 82 5.39 4.00 -21.50
C ALA A 82 6.08 5.09 -20.66
N SER A 83 5.69 5.23 -19.40
CA SER A 83 6.15 6.27 -18.49
C SER A 83 7.30 5.82 -17.57
N GLY A 84 7.46 4.51 -17.37
CA GLY A 84 8.40 3.93 -16.39
C GLY A 84 7.93 4.08 -14.94
N SER A 85 6.73 4.58 -14.69
CA SER A 85 6.20 4.77 -13.33
C SER A 85 5.95 3.44 -12.64
N VAL A 86 6.43 3.33 -11.40
CA VAL A 86 6.10 2.23 -10.49
C VAL A 86 4.67 2.40 -9.99
N CYS A 87 3.90 1.31 -9.93
CA CYS A 87 2.54 1.34 -9.40
C CYS A 87 2.48 1.96 -8.01
N LEU A 88 1.59 2.95 -7.85
CA LEU A 88 1.46 3.72 -6.61
C LEU A 88 1.01 2.84 -5.44
N ASP A 89 0.16 1.84 -5.70
CA ASP A 89 -0.31 0.93 -4.64
C ASP A 89 0.80 0.01 -4.14
N VAL A 90 1.70 -0.43 -5.03
CA VAL A 90 2.86 -1.26 -4.67
C VAL A 90 3.81 -0.52 -3.74
N ILE A 91 4.12 0.75 -4.04
CA ILE A 91 4.94 1.55 -3.13
C ILE A 91 4.17 1.92 -1.87
N ASN A 92 2.87 2.20 -1.92
CA ASN A 92 2.08 2.51 -0.72
C ASN A 92 1.94 1.35 0.27
N GLN A 93 1.95 0.11 -0.21
CA GLN A 93 1.94 -1.07 0.65
C GLN A 93 3.25 -1.25 1.43
N THR A 94 4.37 -0.78 0.86
CA THR A 94 5.69 -0.94 1.46
C THR A 94 6.17 0.34 2.16
N TRP A 95 5.79 1.53 1.69
CA TRP A 95 6.31 2.79 2.19
C TRP A 95 5.81 3.10 3.60
N SER A 96 6.74 3.52 4.44
CA SER A 96 6.46 4.07 5.76
C SER A 96 7.17 5.40 5.90
N ALA A 97 6.51 6.37 6.55
CA ALA A 97 7.10 7.68 6.85
C ALA A 97 8.37 7.61 7.73
N LEU A 98 8.63 6.43 8.32
CA LEU A 98 9.82 6.14 9.12
C LEU A 98 11.02 5.71 8.27
N TYR A 99 10.79 5.28 7.02
CA TYR A 99 11.87 4.82 6.16
C TYR A 99 12.69 5.97 5.62
N ASP A 100 14.01 5.81 5.66
CA ASP A 100 14.93 6.70 4.98
C ASP A 100 14.83 6.44 3.46
N LEU A 101 15.07 7.47 2.64
CA LEU A 101 14.98 7.36 1.18
C LEU A 101 15.94 6.31 0.58
N THR A 102 17.02 5.97 1.28
CA THR A 102 17.94 4.88 0.89
C THR A 102 17.20 3.54 0.81
N ASN A 103 16.17 3.32 1.64
CA ASN A 103 15.39 2.09 1.66
C ASN A 103 14.70 1.80 0.31
N ILE A 104 14.39 2.84 -0.46
CA ILE A 104 13.83 2.71 -1.80
C ILE A 104 14.78 1.91 -2.70
N PHE A 105 16.07 2.22 -2.63
CA PHE A 105 17.11 1.64 -3.49
C PHE A 105 17.76 0.40 -2.89
N GLU A 106 17.77 0.27 -1.57
CA GLU A 106 18.42 -0.85 -0.87
C GLU A 106 17.47 -2.03 -0.61
N SER A 107 16.17 -1.79 -0.47
CA SER A 107 15.20 -2.86 -0.20
C SER A 107 14.03 -2.88 -1.17
N PHE A 108 13.30 -1.76 -1.32
CA PHE A 108 12.03 -1.76 -2.05
C PHE A 108 12.21 -2.13 -3.53
N LEU A 109 13.06 -1.41 -4.28
CA LEU A 109 13.29 -1.70 -5.70
C LEU A 109 13.92 -3.09 -5.90
N PRO A 110 14.94 -3.52 -5.13
CA PRO A 110 15.44 -4.88 -5.24
C PRO A 110 14.39 -5.96 -5.01
N GLN A 111 13.55 -5.81 -3.97
CA GLN A 111 12.47 -6.77 -3.69
C GLN A 111 11.42 -6.77 -4.78
N LEU A 112 11.02 -5.59 -5.28
CA LEU A 112 10.05 -5.46 -6.35
C LEU A 112 10.53 -6.18 -7.62
N LEU A 113 11.79 -5.98 -8.02
CA LEU A 113 12.35 -6.61 -9.22
C LEU A 113 12.54 -8.12 -9.06
N ALA A 114 12.84 -8.60 -7.86
CA ALA A 114 12.99 -10.03 -7.58
C ALA A 114 11.63 -10.75 -7.51
N TYR A 115 10.62 -10.08 -6.94
CA TYR A 115 9.30 -10.65 -6.67
C TYR A 115 8.18 -9.72 -7.16
N PRO A 116 7.95 -9.66 -8.49
CA PRO A 116 6.86 -8.87 -9.04
C PRO A 116 5.50 -9.35 -8.52
N ASN A 117 4.53 -8.45 -8.42
CA ASN A 117 3.14 -8.78 -8.17
C ASN A 117 2.39 -8.90 -9.53
N PRO A 118 2.08 -10.11 -10.01
CA PRO A 118 1.40 -10.29 -11.30
C PRO A 118 -0.13 -10.13 -11.21
N MET A 119 -0.70 -9.97 -10.01
CA MET A 119 -2.15 -9.96 -9.79
C MET A 119 -2.81 -8.64 -10.20
N ASP A 120 -2.08 -7.53 -10.10
CA ASP A 120 -2.53 -6.21 -10.55
C ASP A 120 -1.39 -5.49 -11.30
N PRO A 121 -1.13 -5.89 -12.57
CA PRO A 121 0.02 -5.40 -13.30
C PRO A 121 -0.30 -4.14 -14.11
N LEU A 122 0.64 -3.19 -14.10
CA LEU A 122 0.65 -2.09 -15.08
C LEU A 122 1.09 -2.57 -16.46
N ASN A 123 1.93 -3.61 -16.52
CA ASN A 123 2.34 -4.26 -17.76
C ASN A 123 1.79 -5.69 -17.82
N GLY A 124 0.60 -5.84 -18.41
CA GLY A 124 -0.06 -7.13 -18.57
C GLY A 124 0.75 -8.15 -19.40
N ALA A 125 1.55 -7.69 -20.38
CA ALA A 125 2.41 -8.58 -21.16
C ALA A 125 3.56 -9.15 -20.31
N ALA A 126 4.15 -8.33 -19.44
CA ALA A 126 5.17 -8.77 -18.50
C ALA A 126 4.60 -9.74 -17.46
N ALA A 127 3.41 -9.45 -16.91
CA ALA A 127 2.73 -10.32 -15.96
C ALA A 127 2.35 -11.68 -16.56
N SER A 128 1.79 -11.67 -17.78
CA SER A 128 1.42 -12.90 -18.48
C SER A 128 2.64 -13.79 -18.75
N LEU A 129 3.76 -13.21 -19.21
CA LEU A 129 5.01 -13.94 -19.37
C LEU A 129 5.55 -14.45 -18.02
N TYR A 130 5.54 -13.63 -16.98
CA TYR A 130 6.01 -14.01 -15.66
C TYR A 130 5.24 -15.21 -15.09
N LEU A 131 3.90 -15.22 -15.22
CA LEU A 131 3.04 -16.29 -14.71
C LEU A 131 3.12 -17.59 -15.52
N HIS A 132 3.07 -17.49 -16.85
CA HIS A 132 2.86 -18.67 -17.70
C HIS A 132 4.13 -19.16 -18.38
N ARG A 133 5.13 -18.29 -18.57
CA ARG A 133 6.37 -18.58 -19.32
C ARG A 133 7.58 -17.90 -18.66
N PRO A 134 7.96 -18.32 -17.44
CA PRO A 134 8.99 -17.63 -16.65
C PRO A 134 10.35 -17.57 -17.34
N GLU A 135 10.74 -18.59 -18.13
CA GLU A 135 11.99 -18.54 -18.89
C GLU A 135 11.97 -17.49 -20.02
N ASP A 136 10.85 -17.36 -20.73
CA ASP A 136 10.66 -16.32 -21.75
C ASP A 136 10.67 -14.93 -21.11
N TYR A 137 10.05 -14.78 -19.94
CA TYR A 137 10.12 -13.55 -19.15
C TYR A 137 11.57 -13.20 -18.82
N ARG A 138 12.34 -14.15 -18.26
CA ARG A 138 13.76 -13.95 -17.92
C ARG A 138 14.59 -13.60 -19.14
N ALA A 139 14.36 -14.25 -20.28
CA ALA A 139 15.04 -13.94 -21.54
C ALA A 139 14.72 -12.53 -22.03
N LYS A 140 13.44 -12.14 -22.03
CA LYS A 140 12.99 -10.82 -22.46
C LYS A 140 13.48 -9.70 -21.55
N VAL A 141 13.50 -9.90 -20.23
CA VAL A 141 14.08 -8.94 -19.29
C VAL A 141 15.57 -8.74 -19.58
N ARG A 142 16.33 -9.83 -19.77
CA ARG A 142 17.76 -9.74 -20.12
C ARG A 142 18.00 -9.02 -21.45
N GLU A 143 17.15 -9.24 -22.44
CA GLU A 143 17.18 -8.50 -23.71
C GLU A 143 16.96 -6.99 -23.48
N TYR A 144 15.93 -6.61 -22.71
CA TYR A 144 15.68 -5.22 -22.35
C TYR A 144 16.86 -4.59 -21.59
N VAL A 145 17.49 -5.34 -20.68
CA VAL A 145 18.68 -4.89 -19.97
C VAL A 145 19.80 -4.55 -20.94
N GLN A 146 20.11 -5.44 -21.88
CA GLN A 146 21.17 -5.22 -22.87
C GLN A 146 20.87 -4.04 -23.80
N LEU A 147 19.61 -3.88 -24.22
CA LEU A 147 19.20 -2.81 -25.14
C LEU A 147 19.12 -1.43 -24.49
N TYR A 148 18.60 -1.35 -23.26
CA TYR A 148 18.16 -0.08 -22.69
C TYR A 148 18.78 0.28 -21.34
N ALA A 149 19.42 -0.68 -20.65
CA ALA A 149 19.88 -0.51 -19.28
C ALA A 149 21.35 -0.89 -19.09
N THR A 150 22.19 -0.78 -20.11
CA THR A 150 23.66 -0.85 -19.92
C THR A 150 24.26 0.54 -19.73
N GLU A 151 25.45 0.62 -19.13
CA GLU A 151 26.23 1.86 -19.06
C GLU A 151 26.44 2.49 -20.46
N ALA A 152 26.65 1.66 -21.48
CA ALA A 152 26.77 2.11 -22.86
C ALA A 152 25.44 2.70 -23.38
N ALA A 153 24.32 2.03 -23.12
CA ALA A 153 22.99 2.51 -23.50
C ALA A 153 22.65 3.85 -22.82
N LEU A 154 22.94 3.99 -21.53
CA LEU A 154 22.73 5.25 -20.80
C LEU A 154 23.56 6.41 -21.36
N ARG A 155 24.83 6.17 -21.70
CA ARG A 155 25.70 7.18 -22.33
C ARG A 155 25.19 7.58 -23.72
N SER A 156 24.62 6.64 -24.47
CA SER A 156 24.04 6.93 -25.79
C SER A 156 22.78 7.79 -25.69
N LEU A 157 21.96 7.61 -24.65
CA LEU A 157 20.76 8.42 -24.39
C LEU A 157 21.08 9.85 -23.92
N GLN A 158 22.25 10.08 -23.32
CA GLN A 158 22.69 11.41 -22.90
C GLN A 158 23.28 12.25 -24.04
N ARG A 159 23.68 11.64 -25.16
CA ARG A 159 24.12 12.36 -26.35
C ARG A 159 22.90 12.73 -27.19
N LEU A 160 22.43 13.96 -27.05
CA LEU A 160 21.48 14.51 -28.02
C LEU A 160 22.14 14.58 -29.41
N PRO A 161 21.40 14.33 -30.51
CA PRO A 161 21.89 14.57 -31.85
C PRO A 161 21.96 16.09 -32.08
N GLY A 162 23.16 16.68 -32.00
CA GLY A 162 23.34 18.12 -32.22
C GLY A 162 24.71 18.73 -31.90
N GLU A 163 25.67 18.00 -31.30
CA GLU A 163 26.96 18.58 -30.88
C GLU A 163 28.16 18.27 -31.79
N ASP A 164 27.97 17.78 -33.02
CA ASP A 164 29.07 17.64 -34.01
C ASP A 164 29.16 18.83 -34.97
N SER A 165 28.94 20.05 -34.47
CA SER A 165 29.09 21.27 -35.26
C SER A 165 29.67 22.41 -34.44
N ARG A 166 30.92 22.25 -33.96
CA ARG A 166 31.93 23.31 -33.79
C ARG A 166 33.14 22.80 -32.98
N ALA A 167 34.11 22.22 -33.67
CA ALA A 167 35.54 22.46 -33.45
C ALA A 167 36.34 21.70 -34.51
N GLY A 168 36.61 22.38 -35.62
CA GLY A 168 37.71 21.97 -36.51
C GLY A 168 39.05 22.39 -35.89
N GLY A 169 40.07 21.56 -36.07
CA GLY A 169 41.42 21.86 -35.61
C GLY A 169 42.43 20.72 -35.79
N ASP A 170 42.68 20.36 -37.06
CA ASP A 170 43.98 19.95 -37.64
C ASP A 170 44.89 18.92 -36.92
N SER A 171 45.07 17.74 -37.54
CA SER A 171 46.33 17.34 -38.21
C SER A 171 46.48 15.81 -38.36
N GLY A 172 46.93 15.36 -39.53
CA GLY A 172 47.80 14.17 -39.62
C GLY A 172 47.28 12.89 -40.29
N ALA A 173 47.27 12.91 -41.63
CA ALA A 173 47.82 11.88 -42.53
C ALA A 173 47.19 10.45 -42.68
N SER A 174 46.79 10.23 -43.95
CA SER A 174 47.14 9.08 -44.83
C SER A 174 46.13 7.95 -45.12
N ALA A 175 45.55 8.08 -46.33
CA ALA A 175 45.62 7.15 -47.46
C ALA A 175 44.77 5.85 -47.56
N SER A 176 44.30 5.68 -48.81
CA SER A 176 43.83 4.49 -49.53
C SER A 176 42.34 4.12 -49.36
N SER A 177 41.46 4.51 -50.28
CA SER A 177 41.20 3.99 -51.64
C SER A 177 40.32 2.74 -51.68
N ALA A 178 39.08 2.87 -52.16
CA ALA A 178 38.62 2.30 -53.42
C ALA A 178 37.09 2.27 -53.48
N ALA A 179 36.57 2.73 -54.60
CA ALA A 179 35.18 2.77 -54.97
C ALA A 179 34.70 1.42 -55.55
N ALA A 180 33.40 1.14 -55.41
CA ALA A 180 32.49 0.61 -56.44
C ALA A 180 31.12 0.39 -55.74
N ALA A 181 30.09 1.20 -55.94
CA ALA A 181 29.29 1.45 -57.15
C ALA A 181 28.36 0.28 -57.54
N ALA A 182 27.10 0.68 -57.77
CA ALA A 182 25.99 -0.02 -58.42
C ALA A 182 25.25 -1.08 -57.59
N GLY A 183 23.92 -1.09 -57.52
CA GLY A 183 22.92 -0.30 -58.23
C GLY A 183 21.58 -1.03 -58.28
N GLY A 184 20.51 -0.28 -58.49
CA GLY A 184 19.21 -0.77 -59.00
C GLY A 184 18.22 -1.16 -57.91
N ALA A 185 17.18 -0.37 -57.61
CA ALA A 185 15.92 -0.25 -58.39
C ALA A 185 15.07 -1.54 -58.29
N SER A 186 13.76 -1.56 -58.13
CA SER A 186 12.67 -0.58 -57.97
C SER A 186 11.39 -1.43 -57.82
N SER A 187 10.27 -0.77 -57.54
CA SER A 187 8.90 -1.18 -57.91
C SER A 187 8.19 -2.22 -57.03
N THR A 188 6.89 -2.14 -56.75
CA THR A 188 5.84 -1.10 -56.88
C THR A 188 4.54 -1.72 -56.35
N ASN A 189 3.72 -0.88 -55.72
CA ASN A 189 2.26 -0.77 -55.82
C ASN A 189 1.28 -1.91 -55.43
N GLY A 190 0.38 -1.50 -54.52
CA GLY A 190 -1.07 -1.42 -54.76
C GLY A 190 -1.90 -2.65 -54.34
N ALA A 191 -3.15 -2.58 -53.93
CA ALA A 191 -4.08 -1.51 -53.54
C ALA A 191 -5.41 -2.21 -53.11
N HIS A 192 -6.14 -1.59 -52.19
CA HIS A 192 -7.61 -1.56 -52.07
C HIS A 192 -8.43 -2.82 -51.71
N GLY A 193 -9.37 -2.61 -50.78
CA GLY A 193 -10.54 -3.47 -50.56
C GLY A 193 -11.28 -3.12 -49.28
N ALA A 194 -12.23 -2.17 -49.37
CA ALA A 194 -13.19 -1.87 -48.31
C ALA A 194 -14.43 -2.77 -48.42
N ALA A 195 -14.98 -3.23 -47.29
CA ALA A 195 -16.38 -3.66 -47.18
C ALA A 195 -16.83 -3.62 -45.71
N ALA A 196 -18.04 -3.10 -45.49
CA ALA A 196 -18.69 -2.87 -44.20
C ALA A 196 -19.77 -3.92 -43.91
N ALA A 197 -20.14 -3.98 -42.62
CA ALA A 197 -21.37 -4.52 -42.01
C ALA A 197 -21.56 -6.05 -41.97
N ASP A 198 -21.70 -6.63 -40.77
CA ASP A 198 -23.02 -6.90 -40.16
C ASP A 198 -22.83 -7.41 -38.71
N GLY A 199 -23.81 -7.14 -37.85
CA GLY A 199 -23.77 -7.43 -36.43
C GLY A 199 -24.30 -8.81 -36.06
N THR A 200 -23.69 -9.43 -35.06
CA THR A 200 -24.37 -10.31 -34.11
C THR A 200 -23.68 -10.21 -32.76
N ALA A 201 -24.44 -9.74 -31.78
CA ALA A 201 -24.07 -9.75 -30.37
C ALA A 201 -23.88 -11.19 -29.88
N GLN A 202 -22.69 -11.49 -29.36
CA GLN A 202 -22.52 -12.50 -28.33
C GLN A 202 -22.13 -11.79 -27.05
N VAL A 203 -23.10 -11.73 -26.14
CA VAL A 203 -22.87 -11.42 -24.73
C VAL A 203 -22.10 -12.62 -24.16
N SER A 204 -20.78 -12.47 -24.03
CA SER A 204 -19.96 -13.33 -23.18
C SER A 204 -20.01 -12.74 -21.77
N THR A 205 -20.89 -13.30 -20.94
CA THR A 205 -20.84 -13.12 -19.50
C THR A 205 -19.65 -13.90 -18.92
N ASN A 206 -18.96 -13.25 -17.98
CA ASN A 206 -18.10 -13.79 -16.93
C ASN A 206 -16.62 -13.99 -17.28
N ASP A 207 -15.78 -13.02 -16.89
CA ASP A 207 -14.36 -13.23 -16.52
C ASP A 207 -13.82 -12.14 -15.56
N ASP A 208 -14.69 -11.44 -14.81
CA ASP A 208 -14.30 -10.33 -13.91
C ASP A 208 -14.15 -10.73 -12.42
N ASP A 209 -14.20 -12.02 -12.05
CA ASP A 209 -14.41 -12.46 -10.65
C ASP A 209 -13.28 -13.31 -10.03
N GLU A 210 -12.03 -13.18 -10.48
CA GLU A 210 -10.91 -14.00 -9.94
C GLU A 210 -10.03 -13.27 -8.89
N SER A 211 -9.98 -11.94 -8.91
CA SER A 211 -9.20 -11.14 -7.93
C SER A 211 -9.89 -11.03 -6.57
N SER A 212 -11.22 -10.90 -6.56
CA SER A 212 -12.06 -10.94 -5.36
C SER A 212 -11.93 -12.28 -4.61
N MET A 213 -11.59 -13.36 -5.33
CA MET A 213 -11.57 -14.73 -4.83
C MET A 213 -10.40 -15.03 -3.87
N SER A 214 -9.32 -14.25 -3.86
CA SER A 214 -8.11 -14.56 -3.08
C SER A 214 -8.26 -14.30 -1.57
N GLU A 215 -8.85 -13.16 -1.18
CA GLU A 215 -8.99 -12.78 0.24
C GLU A 215 -10.07 -13.61 0.93
N PHE A 216 -11.19 -13.89 0.25
CA PHE A 216 -12.22 -14.79 0.77
C PHE A 216 -11.71 -16.23 0.92
N LYS A 217 -10.84 -16.71 0.01
CA LYS A 217 -10.17 -18.01 0.16
C LYS A 217 -9.29 -18.06 1.42
N MET A 218 -8.60 -16.97 1.76
CA MET A 218 -7.81 -16.89 2.99
C MET A 218 -8.70 -16.93 4.24
N VAL A 219 -9.82 -16.21 4.22
CA VAL A 219 -10.83 -16.27 5.29
C VAL A 219 -11.35 -17.69 5.44
N ASP A 220 -11.79 -18.35 4.37
CA ASP A 220 -12.34 -19.71 4.41
C ASP A 220 -11.32 -20.72 4.93
N ALA A 221 -10.05 -20.63 4.48
CA ALA A 221 -8.99 -21.49 4.98
C ALA A 221 -8.74 -21.29 6.48
N MET A 222 -8.65 -20.04 6.94
CA MET A 222 -8.40 -19.75 8.36
C MET A 222 -9.59 -20.10 9.25
N LYS A 223 -10.82 -20.03 8.73
CA LYS A 223 -12.02 -20.55 9.41
C LYS A 223 -11.96 -22.06 9.58
N ALA A 224 -11.54 -22.79 8.54
CA ALA A 224 -11.39 -24.24 8.62
C ALA A 224 -10.40 -24.66 9.71
N VAL A 225 -9.36 -23.86 9.97
CA VAL A 225 -8.44 -24.05 11.11
C VAL A 225 -9.13 -23.69 12.43
N ALA A 226 -9.85 -22.56 12.49
CA ALA A 226 -10.53 -22.11 13.71
C ALA A 226 -11.57 -23.11 14.24
N VAL A 227 -12.33 -23.77 13.37
CA VAL A 227 -13.38 -24.75 13.76
C VAL A 227 -12.81 -26.09 14.27
N MET A 228 -11.49 -26.25 14.31
CA MET A 228 -10.86 -27.44 14.89
C MET A 228 -10.86 -27.41 16.44
N ASP A 229 -11.34 -26.34 17.06
CA ASP A 229 -11.45 -26.17 18.52
C ASP A 229 -10.13 -26.40 19.27
N VAL A 230 -9.04 -25.95 18.64
CA VAL A 230 -7.69 -25.96 19.21
C VAL A 230 -7.14 -24.55 19.30
N GLU A 231 -6.25 -24.32 20.27
CA GLU A 231 -5.62 -23.01 20.42
C GLU A 231 -4.73 -22.69 19.22
N LEU A 232 -5.06 -21.60 18.51
CA LEU A 232 -4.26 -21.13 17.38
C LEU A 232 -2.90 -20.62 17.83
N THR A 233 -1.88 -20.96 17.03
CA THR A 233 -0.54 -20.37 17.10
C THR A 233 -0.58 -18.86 16.88
N VAL A 234 0.53 -18.18 17.18
CA VAL A 234 0.64 -16.73 16.98
C VAL A 234 0.50 -16.40 15.48
N GLU A 235 1.12 -17.20 14.62
CA GLU A 235 1.09 -17.05 13.17
C GLU A 235 -0.33 -17.25 12.62
N GLU A 236 -1.01 -18.33 13.00
CA GLU A 236 -2.40 -18.61 12.55
C GLU A 236 -3.36 -17.51 13.02
N ARG A 237 -3.23 -17.07 14.28
CA ARG A 237 -4.05 -15.99 14.83
C ARG A 237 -3.84 -14.68 14.06
N ASN A 238 -2.60 -14.37 13.72
CA ASN A 238 -2.26 -13.19 12.93
C ASN A 238 -2.80 -13.31 11.49
N LEU A 239 -2.69 -14.48 10.84
CA LEU A 239 -3.22 -14.72 9.50
C LEU A 239 -4.76 -14.56 9.46
N LEU A 240 -5.48 -15.15 10.42
CA LEU A 240 -6.94 -14.98 10.55
C LEU A 240 -7.31 -13.50 10.67
N SER A 241 -6.61 -12.77 11.54
CA SER A 241 -6.86 -11.34 11.77
C SER A 241 -6.59 -10.50 10.53
N VAL A 242 -5.49 -10.74 9.82
CA VAL A 242 -5.15 -10.05 8.57
C VAL A 242 -6.20 -10.34 7.49
N ALA A 243 -6.60 -11.60 7.32
CA ALA A 243 -7.59 -12.01 6.32
C ALA A 243 -8.91 -11.25 6.48
N TYR A 244 -9.50 -11.29 7.68
CA TYR A 244 -10.75 -10.58 7.93
C TYR A 244 -10.56 -9.05 7.91
N LYS A 245 -9.42 -8.52 8.38
CA LYS A 245 -9.13 -7.07 8.37
C LYS A 245 -9.10 -6.52 6.94
N ASN A 246 -8.55 -7.26 5.98
CA ASN A 246 -8.50 -6.84 4.59
C ASN A 246 -9.91 -6.80 3.99
N VAL A 247 -10.67 -7.90 4.12
CA VAL A 247 -12.03 -8.01 3.57
C VAL A 247 -12.97 -6.96 4.16
N ILE A 248 -12.97 -6.77 5.49
CA ILE A 248 -13.81 -5.75 6.15
C ILE A 248 -13.31 -4.34 5.85
N GLY A 249 -12.00 -4.15 5.72
CA GLY A 249 -11.38 -2.86 5.43
C GLY A 249 -11.82 -2.29 4.09
N ALA A 250 -11.79 -3.11 3.05
CA ALA A 250 -12.27 -2.75 1.71
C ALA A 250 -13.74 -2.31 1.75
N ARG A 251 -14.62 -3.10 2.37
CA ARG A 251 -16.05 -2.80 2.45
C ARG A 251 -16.35 -1.55 3.30
N ARG A 252 -15.62 -1.32 4.39
CA ARG A 252 -15.75 -0.10 5.22
C ARG A 252 -15.32 1.15 4.46
N ALA A 253 -14.28 1.05 3.62
CA ALA A 253 -13.88 2.14 2.74
C ALA A 253 -14.97 2.47 1.71
N SER A 254 -15.52 1.44 1.04
CA SER A 254 -16.65 1.58 0.12
C SER A 254 -17.85 2.24 0.81
N TRP A 255 -18.22 1.78 2.01
CA TRP A 255 -19.33 2.36 2.76
C TRP A 255 -19.12 3.84 3.07
N ARG A 256 -17.94 4.26 3.54
CA ARG A 256 -17.65 5.69 3.79
C ARG A 256 -17.80 6.55 2.54
N ILE A 257 -17.32 6.05 1.40
CA ILE A 257 -17.43 6.76 0.10
C ILE A 257 -18.90 6.90 -0.27
N VAL A 258 -19.67 5.82 -0.23
CA VAL A 258 -21.09 5.82 -0.61
C VAL A 258 -21.90 6.71 0.34
N SER A 259 -21.69 6.62 1.65
CA SER A 259 -22.35 7.48 2.64
C SER A 259 -22.02 8.97 2.42
N SER A 260 -20.78 9.30 2.04
CA SER A 260 -20.42 10.69 1.68
C SER A 260 -21.12 11.16 0.40
N ILE A 261 -21.29 10.28 -0.59
CA ILE A 261 -22.04 10.59 -1.81
C ILE A 261 -23.53 10.78 -1.49
N GLU A 262 -24.12 9.91 -0.67
CA GLU A 262 -25.51 10.04 -0.22
C GLU A 262 -25.75 11.40 0.44
N GLN A 263 -24.91 11.78 1.41
CA GLN A 263 -25.03 13.06 2.10
C GLN A 263 -24.94 14.26 1.12
N LYS A 264 -24.09 14.16 0.09
CA LYS A 264 -23.99 15.20 -0.95
C LYS A 264 -25.22 15.24 -1.84
N GLU A 265 -25.81 14.10 -2.18
CA GLU A 265 -27.02 14.03 -3.00
C GLU A 265 -28.26 14.48 -2.23
N GLU A 266 -28.36 14.19 -0.93
CA GLU A 266 -29.44 14.69 -0.06
C GLU A 266 -29.48 16.22 0.03
N SER A 267 -28.32 16.86 -0.07
CA SER A 267 -28.22 18.32 -0.08
C SER A 267 -28.70 18.97 -1.39
N LYS A 268 -28.95 18.18 -2.45
CA LYS A 268 -29.43 18.66 -3.74
C LYS A 268 -30.95 18.48 -3.83
N SER A 269 -31.67 19.57 -4.10
CA SER A 269 -33.12 19.51 -4.34
C SER A 269 -33.44 18.77 -5.65
N GLY A 270 -34.20 17.67 -5.54
CA GLY A 270 -34.73 16.92 -6.69
C GLY A 270 -33.79 15.87 -7.29
N SER A 271 -32.86 15.29 -6.53
CA SER A 271 -31.96 14.25 -7.04
C SER A 271 -32.69 12.92 -7.30
N GLU A 272 -32.80 12.54 -8.58
CA GLU A 272 -33.26 11.21 -9.01
C GLU A 272 -32.27 10.09 -8.67
N LYS A 273 -31.04 10.44 -8.26
CA LYS A 273 -29.95 9.49 -7.97
C LYS A 273 -29.97 9.00 -6.52
N LEU A 274 -30.71 9.67 -5.64
CA LEU A 274 -30.68 9.41 -4.20
C LEU A 274 -31.13 7.98 -3.87
N ASP A 275 -32.17 7.48 -4.54
CA ASP A 275 -32.68 6.12 -4.32
C ASP A 275 -31.69 5.05 -4.76
N VAL A 276 -30.95 5.30 -5.84
CA VAL A 276 -29.89 4.39 -6.34
C VAL A 276 -28.73 4.34 -5.33
N VAL A 277 -28.29 5.50 -4.84
CA VAL A 277 -27.20 5.58 -3.86
C VAL A 277 -27.59 4.90 -2.54
N ARG A 278 -28.83 5.11 -2.07
CA ARG A 278 -29.38 4.45 -0.87
C ARG A 278 -29.40 2.94 -1.01
N THR A 279 -29.90 2.45 -2.15
CA THR A 279 -29.95 1.01 -2.44
C THR A 279 -28.55 0.41 -2.40
N PHE A 280 -27.57 1.08 -3.02
CA PHE A 280 -26.19 0.62 -3.01
C PHE A 280 -25.56 0.67 -1.61
N ARG A 281 -25.83 1.73 -0.81
CA ARG A 281 -25.38 1.80 0.59
C ARG A 281 -25.92 0.61 1.37
N THR A 282 -27.22 0.32 1.28
CA THR A 282 -27.84 -0.80 1.99
C THR A 282 -27.24 -2.14 1.58
N GLN A 283 -26.89 -2.33 0.31
CA GLN A 283 -26.18 -3.54 -0.13
C GLN A 283 -24.80 -3.67 0.53
N VAL A 284 -24.01 -2.59 0.55
CA VAL A 284 -22.70 -2.58 1.23
C VAL A 284 -22.83 -2.84 2.73
N GLU A 285 -23.87 -2.30 3.38
CA GLU A 285 -24.16 -2.53 4.79
C GLU A 285 -24.52 -4.00 5.08
N GLN A 286 -25.27 -4.65 4.19
CA GLN A 286 -25.59 -6.08 4.31
C GLN A 286 -24.33 -6.95 4.18
N GLU A 287 -23.43 -6.61 3.24
CA GLU A 287 -22.15 -7.29 3.08
C GLU A 287 -21.26 -7.11 4.31
N LEU A 288 -21.14 -5.88 4.83
CA LEU A 288 -20.43 -5.57 6.06
C LEU A 288 -20.99 -6.36 7.25
N LYS A 289 -22.32 -6.37 7.40
CA LYS A 289 -22.98 -7.10 8.47
C LYS A 289 -22.67 -8.59 8.38
N LYS A 290 -22.75 -9.19 7.19
CA LYS A 290 -22.44 -10.60 6.97
C LYS A 290 -21.00 -10.93 7.39
N ILE A 291 -20.03 -10.10 7.01
CA ILE A 291 -18.61 -10.31 7.39
C ILE A 291 -18.44 -10.21 8.91
N CYS A 292 -19.07 -9.23 9.56
CA CYS A 292 -19.02 -9.08 11.02
C CYS A 292 -19.69 -10.26 11.74
N ASP A 293 -20.90 -10.65 11.35
CA ASP A 293 -21.62 -11.78 11.96
C ASP A 293 -20.80 -13.07 11.83
N ASP A 294 -20.15 -13.28 10.68
CA ASP A 294 -19.34 -14.47 10.39
C ASP A 294 -18.16 -14.64 11.36
N ILE A 295 -17.34 -13.60 11.54
CA ILE A 295 -16.21 -13.66 12.48
C ILE A 295 -16.68 -13.66 13.94
N LEU A 296 -17.78 -12.98 14.26
CA LEU A 296 -18.33 -12.98 15.63
C LEU A 296 -18.80 -14.38 16.02
N ASP A 297 -19.42 -15.13 15.11
CA ASP A 297 -19.77 -16.52 15.32
C ASP A 297 -18.53 -17.41 15.53
N VAL A 298 -17.50 -17.26 14.68
CA VAL A 298 -16.23 -18.00 14.84
C VAL A 298 -15.55 -17.69 16.18
N LEU A 299 -15.56 -16.42 16.61
CA LEU A 299 -15.00 -16.01 17.89
C LEU A 299 -15.74 -16.63 19.07
N ASP A 300 -17.07 -16.58 19.06
CA ASP A 300 -17.90 -17.03 20.18
C ASP A 300 -18.01 -18.55 20.26
N SER A 301 -18.10 -19.22 19.12
CA SER A 301 -18.29 -20.67 19.04
C SER A 301 -16.98 -21.45 19.18
N HIS A 302 -15.84 -20.91 18.73
CA HIS A 302 -14.59 -21.68 18.60
C HIS A 302 -13.39 -21.02 19.28
N LEU A 303 -13.04 -19.77 18.92
CA LEU A 303 -11.74 -19.19 19.29
C LEU A 303 -11.65 -18.74 20.75
N ILE A 304 -12.66 -18.04 21.26
CA ILE A 304 -12.68 -17.59 22.66
C ILE A 304 -12.75 -18.81 23.61
N PRO A 305 -13.62 -19.83 23.39
CA PRO A 305 -13.63 -21.04 24.20
C PRO A 305 -12.30 -21.81 24.21
N SER A 306 -11.59 -21.83 23.08
CA SER A 306 -10.33 -22.57 22.92
C SER A 306 -9.09 -21.81 23.41
N ALA A 307 -9.21 -20.54 23.77
CA ALA A 307 -8.10 -19.70 24.18
C ALA A 307 -7.67 -19.94 25.63
N THR A 308 -6.49 -20.50 25.85
CA THR A 308 -5.98 -20.82 27.20
C THR A 308 -4.99 -19.80 27.73
N VAL A 309 -4.27 -19.10 26.85
CA VAL A 309 -3.28 -18.09 27.27
C VAL A 309 -3.86 -16.67 27.33
N ALA A 310 -3.21 -15.77 28.09
CA ALA A 310 -3.67 -14.39 28.23
C ALA A 310 -3.68 -13.63 26.91
N GLU A 311 -2.62 -13.78 26.11
CA GLU A 311 -2.45 -13.10 24.84
C GLU A 311 -3.56 -13.45 23.83
N SER A 312 -3.89 -14.74 23.68
CA SER A 312 -4.95 -15.21 22.77
C SER A 312 -6.31 -14.69 23.22
N ARG A 313 -6.64 -14.78 24.52
CA ARG A 313 -7.90 -14.25 25.06
C ARG A 313 -8.04 -12.75 24.84
N VAL A 314 -7.01 -11.95 25.16
CA VAL A 314 -7.05 -10.49 24.93
C VAL A 314 -7.21 -10.19 23.44
N PHE A 315 -6.49 -10.92 22.58
CA PHE A 315 -6.57 -10.75 21.13
C PHE A 315 -7.99 -11.00 20.61
N TYR A 316 -8.63 -12.11 21.01
CA TYR A 316 -9.97 -12.46 20.55
C TYR A 316 -11.06 -11.55 21.10
N TYR A 317 -11.01 -11.16 22.38
CA TYR A 317 -11.95 -10.18 22.92
C TYR A 317 -11.77 -8.79 22.30
N LYS A 318 -10.53 -8.38 22.03
CA LYS A 318 -10.25 -7.16 21.26
C LYS A 318 -10.86 -7.25 19.86
N MET A 319 -10.66 -8.37 19.16
CA MET A 319 -11.21 -8.60 17.82
C MET A 319 -12.74 -8.57 17.86
N LYS A 320 -13.38 -9.22 18.84
CA LYS A 320 -14.83 -9.16 19.08
C LYS A 320 -15.31 -7.71 19.25
N GLY A 321 -14.61 -6.92 20.07
CA GLY A 321 -14.89 -5.50 20.23
C GLY A 321 -14.76 -4.71 18.91
N ASP A 322 -13.73 -4.99 18.11
CA ASP A 322 -13.51 -4.37 16.81
C ASP A 322 -14.66 -4.62 15.82
N TYR A 323 -15.11 -5.87 15.67
CA TYR A 323 -16.20 -6.20 14.73
C TYR A 323 -17.57 -5.72 15.20
N LEU A 324 -17.84 -5.73 16.52
CA LEU A 324 -19.05 -5.12 17.08
C LEU A 324 -19.03 -3.59 16.93
N ARG A 325 -17.86 -2.96 17.06
CA ARG A 325 -17.68 -1.54 16.74
C ARG A 325 -17.96 -1.27 15.27
N TYR A 326 -17.47 -2.09 14.34
CA TYR A 326 -17.75 -1.92 12.91
C TYR A 326 -19.25 -2.01 12.62
N LEU A 327 -19.97 -2.93 13.25
CA LEU A 327 -21.45 -2.97 13.19
C LEU A 327 -22.07 -1.65 13.69
N ALA A 328 -21.59 -1.13 14.82
CA ALA A 328 -22.08 0.12 15.39
C ALA A 328 -21.80 1.36 14.52
N GLU A 329 -20.84 1.32 13.58
CA GLU A 329 -20.53 2.45 12.69
C GLU A 329 -21.72 2.79 11.78
N PHE A 330 -22.37 1.77 11.21
CA PHE A 330 -23.44 1.93 10.21
C PHE A 330 -24.84 1.55 10.73
N ALA A 331 -24.93 0.79 11.82
CA ALA A 331 -26.22 0.47 12.43
C ALA A 331 -26.94 1.73 12.94
N THR A 332 -28.27 1.64 13.06
CA THR A 332 -29.13 2.72 13.56
C THR A 332 -30.05 2.23 14.67
N GLY A 333 -30.66 3.14 15.43
CA GLY A 333 -31.66 2.82 16.44
C GLY A 333 -31.19 1.81 17.50
N ALA A 334 -32.01 0.78 17.74
CA ALA A 334 -31.75 -0.24 18.76
C ALA A 334 -30.52 -1.11 18.42
N GLU A 335 -30.34 -1.47 17.15
CA GLU A 335 -29.20 -2.29 16.69
C GLU A 335 -27.87 -1.58 16.95
N ARG A 336 -27.79 -0.26 16.70
CA ARG A 336 -26.59 0.53 17.01
C ARG A 336 -26.25 0.48 18.50
N LYS A 337 -27.29 0.63 19.34
CA LYS A 337 -27.12 0.64 20.80
C LYS A 337 -26.61 -0.72 21.28
N GLU A 338 -27.22 -1.80 20.81
CA GLU A 338 -26.81 -3.16 21.15
C GLU A 338 -25.37 -3.46 20.69
N ALA A 339 -25.02 -3.13 19.44
CA ALA A 339 -23.66 -3.31 18.92
C ALA A 339 -22.63 -2.52 19.75
N ALA A 340 -22.95 -1.28 20.13
CA ALA A 340 -22.08 -0.46 20.98
C ALA A 340 -21.93 -1.03 22.41
N GLU A 341 -23.02 -1.50 23.03
CA GLU A 341 -22.99 -2.12 24.37
C GLU A 341 -22.19 -3.43 24.37
N ASN A 342 -22.37 -4.26 23.34
CA ASN A 342 -21.63 -5.50 23.18
C ASN A 342 -20.14 -5.23 22.90
N SER A 343 -19.82 -4.24 22.04
CA SER A 343 -18.45 -3.79 21.79
C SER A 343 -17.76 -3.32 23.07
N LEU A 344 -18.44 -2.48 23.86
CA LEU A 344 -17.93 -1.99 25.13
C LEU A 344 -17.65 -3.14 26.11
N THR A 345 -18.53 -4.13 26.17
CA THR A 345 -18.37 -5.31 27.03
C THR A 345 -17.16 -6.14 26.62
N ALA A 346 -16.97 -6.38 25.32
CA ALA A 346 -15.82 -7.12 24.81
C ALA A 346 -14.49 -6.40 25.07
N TYR A 347 -14.42 -5.09 24.81
CA TYR A 347 -13.21 -4.31 25.10
C TYR A 347 -12.88 -4.25 26.60
N LYS A 348 -13.88 -4.17 27.48
CA LYS A 348 -13.67 -4.23 28.93
C LYS A 348 -13.11 -5.58 29.36
N ALA A 349 -13.69 -6.69 28.88
CA ALA A 349 -13.18 -8.03 29.16
C ALA A 349 -11.71 -8.18 28.71
N ALA A 350 -11.37 -7.69 27.51
CA ALA A 350 -9.98 -7.66 27.04
C ALA A 350 -9.07 -6.81 27.94
N THR A 351 -9.55 -5.65 28.39
CA THR A 351 -8.79 -4.70 29.22
C THR A 351 -8.49 -5.27 30.60
N ASP A 352 -9.46 -5.94 31.22
CA ASP A 352 -9.30 -6.55 32.54
C ASP A 352 -8.23 -7.66 32.50
N ILE A 353 -8.23 -8.49 31.45
CA ILE A 353 -7.19 -9.52 31.25
C ILE A 353 -5.85 -8.86 30.93
N ALA A 354 -5.80 -7.87 30.04
CA ALA A 354 -4.56 -7.23 29.63
C ALA A 354 -3.86 -6.51 30.78
N ASN A 355 -4.60 -5.80 31.63
CA ASN A 355 -4.05 -5.07 32.76
C ASN A 355 -3.46 -5.99 33.84
N THR A 356 -3.94 -7.23 33.93
CA THR A 356 -3.48 -8.20 34.93
C THR A 356 -2.35 -9.10 34.42
N GLN A 357 -2.29 -9.38 33.12
CA GLN A 357 -1.43 -10.43 32.57
C GLN A 357 -0.47 -9.97 31.46
N LEU A 358 -0.62 -8.76 30.92
CA LEU A 358 0.26 -8.21 29.89
C LEU A 358 0.96 -6.94 30.37
N LYS A 359 2.25 -6.79 30.04
CA LYS A 359 2.99 -5.55 30.32
C LYS A 359 2.36 -4.35 29.60
N PRO A 360 2.45 -3.13 30.14
CA PRO A 360 1.97 -1.91 29.46
C PRO A 360 2.53 -1.70 28.05
N THR A 361 3.76 -2.16 27.83
CA THR A 361 4.44 -2.10 26.53
C THR A 361 4.05 -3.21 25.56
N HIS A 362 3.23 -4.19 25.95
CA HIS A 362 2.88 -5.32 25.09
C HIS A 362 2.05 -4.86 23.88
N PRO A 363 2.42 -5.21 22.61
CA PRO A 363 1.73 -4.73 21.42
C PRO A 363 0.21 -5.00 21.40
N ILE A 364 -0.23 -6.19 21.83
CA ILE A 364 -1.67 -6.50 21.94
C ILE A 364 -2.40 -5.57 22.93
N ARG A 365 -1.79 -5.25 24.08
CA ARG A 365 -2.38 -4.35 25.10
C ARG A 365 -2.44 -2.91 24.59
N LEU A 366 -1.37 -2.44 23.95
CA LEU A 366 -1.34 -1.12 23.30
C LEU A 366 -2.36 -1.02 22.18
N GLY A 367 -2.46 -2.04 21.32
CA GLY A 367 -3.42 -2.09 20.22
C GLY A 367 -4.87 -2.16 20.71
N LEU A 368 -5.12 -2.82 21.84
CA LEU A 368 -6.41 -2.77 22.53
C LEU A 368 -6.74 -1.36 22.99
N ALA A 369 -5.82 -0.68 23.70
CA ALA A 369 -6.04 0.69 24.18
C ALA A 369 -6.29 1.66 23.02
N LEU A 370 -5.54 1.52 21.91
CA LEU A 370 -5.74 2.28 20.69
C LEU A 370 -7.17 2.12 20.17
N ASN A 371 -7.61 0.90 19.89
CA ASN A 371 -8.92 0.66 19.30
C ASN A 371 -10.06 1.01 20.27
N PHE A 372 -9.88 0.80 21.56
CA PHE A 372 -10.89 1.13 22.56
C PHE A 372 -10.99 2.65 22.77
N SER A 373 -9.90 3.40 22.63
CA SER A 373 -9.95 4.87 22.63
C SER A 373 -10.70 5.41 21.40
N VAL A 374 -10.47 4.83 20.22
CA VAL A 374 -11.23 5.15 19.00
C VAL A 374 -12.72 4.83 19.18
N PHE A 375 -13.06 3.71 19.80
CA PHE A 375 -14.44 3.37 20.14
C PHE A 375 -15.10 4.44 21.03
N TYR A 376 -14.41 4.89 22.08
CA TYR A 376 -14.93 5.96 22.94
C TYR A 376 -15.16 7.26 22.17
N TYR A 377 -14.27 7.59 21.25
CA TYR A 377 -14.36 8.81 20.44
C TYR A 377 -15.47 8.71 19.39
N GLU A 378 -15.40 7.73 18.49
CA GLU A 378 -16.25 7.64 17.29
C GLU A 378 -17.65 7.07 17.56
N ILE A 379 -17.78 6.11 18.50
CA ILE A 379 -19.06 5.42 18.73
C ILE A 379 -19.81 6.01 19.91
N LEU A 380 -19.12 6.21 21.03
CA LEU A 380 -19.73 6.73 22.26
C LEU A 380 -19.70 8.26 22.36
N ASN A 381 -19.14 8.95 21.38
CA ASN A 381 -19.01 10.41 21.33
C ASN A 381 -18.46 10.99 22.66
N SER A 382 -17.43 10.34 23.20
CA SER A 382 -16.90 10.61 24.53
C SER A 382 -15.39 10.86 24.45
N ALA A 383 -15.07 12.01 23.87
CA ALA A 383 -13.69 12.39 23.58
C ALA A 383 -12.82 12.53 24.86
N ASP A 384 -13.39 12.94 26.00
CA ASP A 384 -12.68 12.93 27.30
C ASP A 384 -12.19 11.53 27.67
N ARG A 385 -13.08 10.52 27.62
CA ARG A 385 -12.72 9.14 27.93
C ARG A 385 -11.72 8.57 26.93
N ALA A 386 -11.87 8.90 25.65
CA ALA A 386 -10.94 8.50 24.60
C ALA A 386 -9.53 9.02 24.87
N CYS A 387 -9.39 10.34 25.08
CA CYS A 387 -8.12 10.98 25.37
C CYS A 387 -7.51 10.46 26.67
N LYS A 388 -8.32 10.28 27.74
CA LYS A 388 -7.83 9.74 29.01
C LYS A 388 -7.26 8.34 28.83
N LEU A 389 -7.99 7.44 28.15
CA LEU A 389 -7.53 6.07 27.92
C LEU A 389 -6.25 6.03 27.07
N ALA A 390 -6.22 6.76 25.95
CA ALA A 390 -5.06 6.81 25.07
C ALA A 390 -3.83 7.39 25.77
N LYS A 391 -4.00 8.47 26.54
CA LYS A 391 -2.92 9.10 27.31
C LYS A 391 -2.39 8.19 28.41
N THR A 392 -3.27 7.55 29.19
CA THR A 392 -2.85 6.59 30.22
C THR A 392 -2.04 5.44 29.62
N ALA A 393 -2.51 4.82 28.54
CA ALA A 393 -1.78 3.74 27.89
C ALA A 393 -0.41 4.19 27.35
N PHE A 394 -0.34 5.39 26.77
CA PHE A 394 0.91 5.96 26.28
C PHE A 394 1.91 6.23 27.43
N ASP A 395 1.45 6.90 28.50
CA ASP A 395 2.28 7.25 29.65
C ASP A 395 2.81 6.00 30.38
N GLU A 396 1.96 4.97 30.57
CA GLU A 396 2.36 3.69 31.18
C GLU A 396 3.40 2.96 30.32
N ALA A 397 3.23 2.95 28.99
CA ALA A 397 4.19 2.29 28.10
C ALA A 397 5.53 3.04 28.01
N ILE A 398 5.52 4.38 28.05
CA ILE A 398 6.76 5.18 28.11
C ILE A 398 7.57 4.84 29.37
N ALA A 399 6.91 4.61 30.50
CA ALA A 399 7.57 4.35 31.78
C ALA A 399 8.34 3.02 31.82
N GLU A 400 8.03 2.08 30.93
CA GLU A 400 8.68 0.75 30.86
C GLU A 400 9.35 0.50 29.50
N LEU A 401 9.48 1.52 28.65
CA LEU A 401 9.94 1.37 27.26
C LEU A 401 11.40 0.90 27.16
N ASP A 402 12.22 1.28 28.13
CA ASP A 402 13.63 0.89 28.25
C ASP A 402 13.83 -0.60 28.57
N THR A 403 12.76 -1.30 28.96
CA THR A 403 12.79 -2.75 29.28
C THR A 403 12.53 -3.66 28.07
N LEU A 404 12.23 -3.09 26.90
CA LEU A 404 11.90 -3.86 25.70
C LEU A 404 13.14 -4.41 24.98
N SER A 405 12.98 -5.59 24.37
CA SER A 405 13.93 -6.11 23.38
C SER A 405 13.81 -5.34 22.06
N GLU A 406 14.85 -5.37 21.22
CA GLU A 406 14.81 -4.72 19.89
C GLU A 406 13.66 -5.21 19.01
N GLU A 407 13.28 -6.49 19.15
CA GLU A 407 12.19 -7.10 18.38
C GLU A 407 10.82 -6.51 18.77
N SER A 408 10.51 -6.44 20.07
CA SER A 408 9.23 -5.90 20.54
C SER A 408 9.19 -4.37 20.53
N TYR A 409 10.35 -3.70 20.53
CA TYR A 409 10.43 -2.23 20.53
C TYR A 409 9.75 -1.62 19.29
N LYS A 410 9.95 -2.22 18.11
CA LYS A 410 9.40 -1.70 16.85
C LYS A 410 7.88 -1.71 16.85
N ASP A 411 7.27 -2.82 17.25
CA ASP A 411 5.81 -2.96 17.24
C ASP A 411 5.14 -2.07 18.29
N SER A 412 5.70 -2.01 19.50
CA SER A 412 5.16 -1.18 20.57
C SER A 412 5.26 0.31 20.25
N THR A 413 6.40 0.77 19.73
CA THR A 413 6.59 2.19 19.39
C THR A 413 5.71 2.63 18.23
N LEU A 414 5.44 1.77 17.25
CA LEU A 414 4.50 2.05 16.17
C LEU A 414 3.09 2.33 16.72
N ILE A 415 2.60 1.50 17.63
CA ILE A 415 1.26 1.66 18.21
C ILE A 415 1.21 2.89 19.14
N MET A 416 2.27 3.14 19.91
CA MET A 416 2.39 4.34 20.75
C MET A 416 2.35 5.62 19.91
N GLN A 417 2.96 5.62 18.71
CA GLN A 417 2.86 6.75 17.80
C GLN A 417 1.42 6.97 17.32
N LEU A 418 0.68 5.90 16.97
CA LEU A 418 -0.73 6.00 16.60
C LEU A 418 -1.60 6.56 17.74
N LEU A 419 -1.34 6.16 18.99
CA LEU A 419 -1.99 6.74 20.17
C LEU A 419 -1.73 8.24 20.28
N ARG A 420 -0.48 8.66 20.07
CA ARG A 420 -0.08 10.07 20.09
C ARG A 420 -0.73 10.88 18.96
N ASP A 421 -0.81 10.31 17.76
CA ASP A 421 -1.43 10.94 16.60
C ASP A 421 -2.93 11.18 16.86
N ASN A 422 -3.63 10.18 17.40
CA ASN A 422 -5.03 10.31 17.82
C ASN A 422 -5.20 11.39 18.91
N LEU A 423 -4.35 11.40 19.93
CA LEU A 423 -4.39 12.44 20.97
C LEU A 423 -4.21 13.85 20.39
N THR A 424 -3.30 14.00 19.43
CA THR A 424 -3.05 15.28 18.77
C THR A 424 -4.27 15.73 17.97
N LEU A 425 -4.88 14.83 17.20
CA LEU A 425 -6.09 15.09 16.44
C LEU A 425 -7.25 15.50 17.37
N TRP A 426 -7.57 14.68 18.36
CA TRP A 426 -8.74 14.89 19.22
C TRP A 426 -8.61 16.10 20.15
N THR A 427 -7.40 16.44 20.59
CA THR A 427 -7.19 17.66 21.40
C THR A 427 -7.23 18.93 20.56
N SER A 428 -6.91 18.85 19.26
CA SER A 428 -7.09 19.98 18.35
C SER A 428 -8.58 20.27 18.08
N ASP A 429 -9.41 19.23 17.97
CA ASP A 429 -10.87 19.38 17.79
C ASP A 429 -11.58 19.97 19.02
N MET A 430 -10.98 19.84 20.21
CA MET A 430 -11.52 20.38 21.46
C MET A 430 -11.21 21.87 21.70
N GLN A 431 -10.30 22.48 20.94
CA GLN A 431 -10.01 23.90 21.08
C GLN A 431 -11.14 24.72 20.46
N PRO A 432 -11.75 25.69 21.18
CA PRO A 432 -12.75 26.56 20.58
C PRO A 432 -12.11 27.31 19.41
N ALA A 433 -12.80 27.36 18.27
CA ALA A 433 -12.39 28.17 17.13
C ALA A 433 -12.16 29.60 17.61
N GLY A 434 -10.90 30.03 17.58
CA GLY A 434 -10.46 31.35 18.05
C GLY A 434 -10.95 32.50 17.20
#